data_AF-Q481D4-F1
#
_entry.id   AF-Q481D4-F1
#
_cell.length_a   1.000
_cell.length_b   1.000
_cell.length_c   1.000
_cell.angle_alpha   90.00
_cell.angle_beta   90.00
_cell.angle_gamma   90.00
#
_symmetry.space_group_name_H-M   'P 1'
#
loop_
_entity.id
_entity.type
_entity.pdbx_description
1 polymer ?
#
loop_
_entity_poly.entity_id
_entity_poly.type
_entity_poly.pdbx_seq_one_letter_code
_entity_poly.pdbx_strand_id
1 'polypeptide(L)'
;MKYSTLSIFAFVAVGLFSCDLGPESPKGFSLPEGNSEEGKVVFVKYQCLACHSIDGLEPLSEQNDNPEFSVYLGGTTTKVKTYADLLTSVINPSHKFARGYKLNSIQTDGVSKMTVYNDVMTVTELVNLVTFLQSNYELTPFRRSDYPYYGYNEGVK
;
A
#
# COMPACT_ATOMS: atom_id res chain seq x y z
N MET A 1 -40.10 11.97 25.87
CA MET A 1 -38.76 12.59 25.70
C MET A 1 -37.65 11.55 25.52
N LYS A 2 -37.49 10.55 26.40
CA LYS A 2 -36.42 9.52 26.31
C LYS A 2 -36.42 8.70 25.01
N TYR A 3 -37.59 8.34 24.48
CA TYR A 3 -37.71 7.59 23.23
C TYR A 3 -37.40 8.44 21.99
N SER A 4 -37.67 9.75 22.05
CA SER A 4 -37.40 10.68 20.94
C SER A 4 -35.91 10.95 20.75
N THR A 5 -35.15 11.06 21.85
CA THR A 5 -33.69 11.14 21.81
C THR A 5 -33.05 9.84 21.31
N LEU A 6 -33.64 8.68 21.64
CA LEU A 6 -33.17 7.37 21.17
C LEU A 6 -33.40 7.19 19.66
N SER A 7 -34.55 7.65 19.14
CA SER A 7 -34.84 7.61 17.70
C SER A 7 -33.93 8.51 16.87
N ILE A 8 -33.56 9.69 17.38
CA ILE A 8 -32.61 10.59 16.70
C ILE A 8 -31.23 9.94 16.62
N PHE A 9 -30.76 9.33 17.71
CA PHE A 9 -29.48 8.60 17.71
C PHE A 9 -29.46 7.43 16.73
N ALA A 10 -30.57 6.69 16.63
CA ALA A 10 -30.71 5.60 15.65
C ALA A 10 -30.65 6.11 14.20
N PHE A 11 -31.32 7.22 13.88
CA PHE A 11 -31.27 7.82 12.54
C PHE A 11 -29.87 8.32 12.17
N VAL A 12 -29.17 8.96 13.12
CA VAL A 12 -27.78 9.41 12.90
C VAL A 12 -26.84 8.21 12.67
N ALA A 13 -27.01 7.12 13.42
CA ALA A 13 -26.21 5.91 13.25
C ALA A 13 -26.39 5.27 11.87
N VAL A 14 -27.61 5.24 11.33
CA VAL A 14 -27.89 4.68 9.98
C VAL A 14 -27.27 5.54 8.87
N GLY A 15 -27.26 6.86 9.01
CA GLY A 15 -26.68 7.78 8.01
C GLY A 15 -25.17 7.61 7.79
N LEU A 16 -24.44 7.07 8.78
CA LEU A 16 -22.98 6.91 8.71
C LEU A 16 -22.52 5.71 7.87
N PHE A 17 -23.40 4.74 7.56
CA PHE A 17 -23.04 3.55 6.79
C PHE A 17 -23.09 3.75 5.26
N SER A 18 -23.57 4.90 4.78
CA SER A 18 -23.76 5.14 3.35
C SER A 18 -22.54 5.71 2.62
N CYS A 19 -21.51 6.15 3.34
CA CYS A 19 -20.34 6.82 2.75
C CYS A 19 -19.52 5.96 1.78
N ASP A 20 -19.75 4.66 1.74
CA ASP A 20 -18.89 3.66 1.09
C ASP A 20 -19.63 2.86 -0.01
N LEU A 21 -20.86 3.27 -0.35
CA LEU A 21 -21.74 2.64 -1.34
C LEU A 21 -21.90 3.46 -2.63
N GLY A 22 -21.16 4.57 -2.76
CA GLY A 22 -21.17 5.40 -3.97
C GLY A 22 -20.44 4.74 -5.15
N PRO A 23 -20.60 5.29 -6.37
CA PRO A 23 -19.97 4.77 -7.59
C PRO A 23 -18.42 4.80 -7.54
N GLU A 24 -17.84 5.63 -6.67
CA GLU A 24 -16.40 5.73 -6.43
C GLU A 24 -15.89 4.71 -5.38
N SER A 25 -16.75 3.82 -4.88
CA SER A 25 -16.36 2.80 -3.90
C SER A 25 -15.47 1.74 -4.56
N PRO A 26 -14.32 1.38 -3.95
CA PRO A 26 -13.50 0.28 -4.45
C PRO A 26 -14.15 -1.10 -4.19
N LYS A 27 -15.28 -1.17 -3.46
CA LYS A 27 -15.94 -2.44 -3.16
C LYS A 27 -16.48 -3.11 -4.42
N GLY A 28 -16.09 -4.36 -4.62
CA GLY A 28 -16.50 -5.18 -5.77
C GLY A 28 -15.68 -4.96 -7.03
N PHE A 29 -14.71 -4.04 -7.02
CA PHE A 29 -13.73 -3.91 -8.09
C PHE A 29 -12.52 -4.82 -7.81
N SER A 30 -12.26 -5.75 -8.73
CA SER A 30 -11.05 -6.56 -8.74
C SER A 30 -10.64 -6.78 -10.19
N LEU A 31 -9.36 -6.61 -10.48
CA LEU A 31 -8.82 -7.11 -11.73
C LEU A 31 -8.71 -8.64 -11.67
N PRO A 32 -8.62 -9.33 -12.83
CA PRO A 32 -8.40 -10.78 -12.88
C PRO A 32 -7.14 -11.20 -12.11
N GLU A 33 -7.05 -12.48 -11.77
CA GLU A 33 -5.80 -13.03 -11.24
C GLU A 33 -4.67 -12.89 -12.27
N GLY A 34 -3.53 -12.36 -11.80
CA GLY A 34 -2.31 -12.26 -12.59
C GLY A 34 -1.34 -13.41 -12.34
N ASN A 35 -0.27 -13.41 -13.11
CA ASN A 35 0.85 -14.34 -12.98
C ASN A 35 2.07 -13.61 -12.39
N SER A 36 2.62 -14.14 -11.29
CA SER A 36 3.73 -13.50 -10.56
C SER A 36 5.04 -13.56 -11.35
N GLU A 37 5.32 -14.68 -12.03
CA GLU A 37 6.51 -14.86 -12.85
C GLU A 37 6.53 -13.89 -14.05
N GLU A 38 5.39 -13.74 -14.74
CA GLU A 38 5.22 -12.73 -15.79
C GLU A 38 5.32 -11.32 -15.22
N GLY A 39 4.79 -11.08 -14.01
CA GLY A 39 4.90 -9.80 -13.33
C GLY A 39 6.34 -9.39 -13.02
N LYS A 40 7.19 -10.34 -12.67
CA LYS A 40 8.64 -10.13 -12.53
C LYS A 40 9.29 -9.71 -13.85
N VAL A 41 8.87 -10.31 -14.97
CA VAL A 41 9.35 -9.90 -16.30
C VAL A 41 8.92 -8.47 -16.60
N VAL A 42 7.68 -8.09 -16.28
CA VAL A 42 7.18 -6.71 -16.41
C VAL A 42 7.99 -5.74 -15.55
N PHE A 43 8.29 -6.10 -14.30
CA PHE A 43 9.08 -5.28 -13.37
C PHE A 43 10.47 -4.93 -13.93
N VAL A 44 11.12 -5.90 -14.58
CA VAL A 44 12.41 -5.67 -15.26
C VAL A 44 12.23 -4.91 -16.57
N LYS A 45 11.23 -5.26 -17.38
CA LYS A 45 10.93 -4.60 -18.67
C LYS A 45 10.76 -3.10 -18.51
N TYR A 46 10.01 -2.66 -17.50
CA TYR A 46 9.77 -1.23 -17.21
C TYR A 46 10.82 -0.62 -16.27
N GLN A 47 11.96 -1.29 -16.10
CA GLN A 47 13.13 -0.78 -15.36
C GLN A 47 12.79 -0.31 -13.94
N CYS A 48 11.87 -0.99 -13.24
CA CYS A 48 11.46 -0.59 -11.90
C CYS A 48 12.64 -0.62 -10.92
N LEU A 49 13.64 -1.48 -11.16
CA LEU A 49 14.89 -1.58 -10.40
C LEU A 49 15.79 -0.34 -10.44
N ALA A 50 15.57 0.59 -11.38
CA ALA A 50 16.33 1.84 -11.44
C ALA A 50 16.08 2.73 -10.20
N CYS A 51 14.91 2.59 -9.56
CA CYS A 51 14.52 3.35 -8.38
C CYS A 51 13.99 2.48 -7.22
N HIS A 52 13.80 1.18 -7.43
CA HIS A 52 13.25 0.29 -6.43
C HIS A 52 14.18 -0.88 -6.16
N SER A 53 14.26 -1.28 -4.88
CA SER A 53 14.91 -2.51 -4.46
C SER A 53 13.88 -3.51 -3.96
N ILE A 54 14.14 -4.79 -4.15
CA ILE A 54 13.34 -5.91 -3.64
C ILE A 54 14.29 -7.06 -3.32
N ASP A 55 14.01 -7.80 -2.25
CA ASP A 55 14.90 -8.88 -1.82
C ASP A 55 15.07 -9.93 -2.93
N GLY A 56 16.32 -10.35 -3.15
CA GLY A 56 16.65 -11.39 -4.12
C GLY A 56 16.58 -10.95 -5.59
N LEU A 57 16.47 -9.65 -5.86
CA LEU A 57 16.52 -9.10 -7.22
C LEU A 57 17.52 -7.95 -7.32
N GLU A 58 18.64 -8.20 -7.99
CA GLU A 58 19.67 -7.20 -8.21
C GLU A 58 19.43 -6.42 -9.51
N PRO A 59 19.70 -5.10 -9.55
CA PRO A 59 19.71 -4.32 -10.77
C PRO A 59 20.70 -4.91 -11.79
N LEU A 60 20.34 -4.89 -13.07
CA LEU A 60 21.29 -5.24 -14.13
C LEU A 60 22.43 -4.21 -14.14
N SER A 61 23.67 -4.61 -14.43
CA SER A 61 24.85 -3.73 -14.41
C SER A 61 24.78 -2.52 -15.36
N GLU A 62 23.83 -2.51 -16.29
CA GLU A 62 23.56 -1.42 -17.24
C GLU A 62 22.46 -0.46 -16.76
N GLN A 63 21.78 -0.77 -15.66
CA GLN A 63 20.78 0.12 -15.06
C GLN A 63 21.52 1.13 -14.18
N ASN A 64 21.13 2.41 -14.28
CA ASN A 64 21.62 3.47 -13.41
C ASN A 64 21.29 3.09 -11.96
N ASP A 65 22.23 2.43 -11.28
CA ASP A 65 22.22 2.29 -9.84
C ASP A 65 22.48 3.68 -9.29
N ASN A 66 21.39 4.39 -8.99
CA ASN A 66 21.46 5.64 -8.27
C ASN A 66 21.17 5.34 -6.78
N PRO A 67 22.20 5.08 -5.96
CA PRO A 67 22.01 4.70 -4.56
C PRO A 67 21.33 5.80 -3.71
N GLU A 68 21.19 7.03 -4.22
CA GLU A 68 20.35 8.06 -3.57
C GLU A 68 18.84 7.77 -3.68
N PHE A 69 18.41 6.89 -4.58
CA PHE A 69 17.01 6.74 -5.03
C PHE A 69 16.49 5.30 -4.93
N SER A 70 16.90 4.50 -3.93
CA SER A 70 16.36 3.13 -3.79
C SER A 70 15.19 3.07 -2.80
N VAL A 71 13.96 3.13 -3.32
CA VAL A 71 12.74 2.89 -2.54
C VAL A 71 12.51 1.38 -2.43
N TYR A 72 12.64 0.85 -1.23
CA TYR A 72 12.50 -0.57 -0.97
C TYR A 72 11.03 -1.01 -1.05
N LEU A 73 10.79 -2.08 -1.82
CA LEU A 73 9.50 -2.72 -2.02
C LEU A 73 9.52 -4.13 -1.41
N GLY A 74 8.33 -4.61 -1.03
CA GLY A 74 8.18 -5.90 -0.37
C GLY A 74 8.53 -5.88 1.13
N GLY A 75 8.84 -7.07 1.63
CA GLY A 75 9.21 -7.33 3.02
C GLY A 75 8.04 -7.35 3.99
N THR A 76 8.37 -7.49 5.28
CA THR A 76 7.38 -7.57 6.34
C THR A 76 6.82 -6.19 6.70
N THR A 77 5.50 -6.06 6.73
CA THR A 77 4.82 -4.80 7.02
C THR A 77 3.73 -4.96 8.08
N THR A 78 3.53 -3.92 8.89
CA THR A 78 2.47 -3.87 9.90
C THR A 78 1.09 -3.57 9.30
N LYS A 79 1.01 -3.28 7.99
CA LYS A 79 -0.23 -2.96 7.29
C LYS A 79 -0.39 -3.87 6.08
N VAL A 80 -1.61 -4.36 5.87
CA VAL A 80 -1.95 -5.09 4.64
C VAL A 80 -1.68 -4.19 3.45
N LYS A 81 -0.87 -4.67 2.50
CA LYS A 81 -0.75 -4.08 1.17
C LYS A 81 -1.80 -4.76 0.31
N THR A 82 -2.85 -4.02 0.00
CA THR A 82 -3.91 -4.54 -0.85
C THR A 82 -3.49 -4.45 -2.32
N TYR A 83 -4.11 -5.28 -3.15
CA TYR A 83 -3.99 -5.19 -4.60
C TYR A 83 -4.28 -3.76 -5.10
N ALA A 84 -5.34 -3.13 -4.58
CA ALA A 84 -5.72 -1.76 -4.92
C ALA A 84 -4.67 -0.71 -4.51
N ASP A 85 -4.04 -0.85 -3.33
CA ASP A 85 -2.96 0.05 -2.90
C ASP A 85 -1.78 0.00 -3.88
N LEU A 86 -1.37 -1.20 -4.27
CA LEU A 86 -0.24 -1.43 -5.15
C LEU A 86 -0.54 -0.93 -6.57
N LEU A 87 -1.69 -1.30 -7.12
CA LEU A 87 -2.16 -0.82 -8.43
C LEU A 87 -2.19 0.71 -8.48
N THR A 88 -2.81 1.34 -7.48
CA THR A 88 -2.92 2.82 -7.42
C THR A 88 -1.53 3.46 -7.37
N SER A 89 -0.58 2.85 -6.65
CA SER A 89 0.79 3.36 -6.57
C SER A 89 1.54 3.28 -7.91
N VAL A 90 1.21 2.31 -8.76
CA VAL A 90 1.81 2.17 -10.10
C VAL A 90 1.21 3.18 -11.09
N ILE A 91 -0.12 3.29 -11.15
CA ILE A 91 -0.79 4.13 -12.16
C ILE A 91 -0.90 5.62 -11.78
N ASN A 92 -0.73 5.92 -10.49
CA ASN A 92 -0.77 7.28 -9.94
C ASN A 92 0.30 7.47 -8.86
N PRO A 93 1.59 7.51 -9.23
CA PRO A 93 2.69 7.52 -8.28
C PRO A 93 2.77 8.80 -7.41
N SER A 94 2.11 9.88 -7.83
CA SER A 94 2.00 11.12 -7.04
C SER A 94 0.90 11.07 -5.97
N HIS A 95 0.04 10.05 -5.97
CA HIS A 95 -1.05 9.92 -5.00
C HIS A 95 -0.54 9.77 -3.55
N LYS A 96 0.60 9.09 -3.38
CA LYS A 96 1.15 8.78 -2.06
C LYS A 96 2.64 8.51 -2.12
N PHE A 97 3.42 9.28 -1.36
CA PHE A 97 4.86 9.11 -1.26
C PHE A 97 5.28 8.11 -0.18
N ALA A 98 6.41 7.42 -0.41
CA ALA A 98 7.00 6.48 0.53
C ALA A 98 7.44 7.20 1.81
N ARG A 99 7.14 6.61 2.98
CA ARG A 99 7.57 7.14 4.28
C ARG A 99 9.01 6.73 4.57
N GLY A 100 9.74 7.57 5.30
CA GLY A 100 11.14 7.32 5.65
C GLY A 100 12.15 7.74 4.59
N TYR A 101 11.67 8.22 3.43
CA TYR A 101 12.49 8.75 2.35
C TYR A 101 12.45 10.29 2.34
N LYS A 102 13.54 10.92 1.88
CA LYS A 102 13.59 12.37 1.71
C LYS A 102 12.65 12.77 0.56
N LEU A 103 11.71 13.67 0.80
CA LEU A 103 10.76 14.08 -0.25
C LEU A 103 11.47 14.63 -1.49
N ASN A 104 12.55 15.39 -1.33
CA ASN A 104 13.29 15.94 -2.47
C ASN A 104 14.02 14.87 -3.29
N SER A 105 14.24 13.66 -2.75
CA SER A 105 14.75 12.54 -3.56
C SER A 105 13.63 11.92 -4.39
N ILE A 106 12.44 11.72 -3.85
CA ILE A 106 11.36 10.98 -4.56
C ILE A 106 10.36 11.85 -5.34
N GLN A 107 10.32 13.16 -5.13
CA GLN A 107 9.40 14.07 -5.83
C GLN A 107 10.00 15.45 -6.11
N THR A 108 9.36 16.18 -7.03
CA THR A 108 9.56 17.60 -7.31
C THR A 108 8.20 18.28 -7.33
N ASP A 109 7.98 19.32 -6.51
CA ASP A 109 6.75 20.12 -6.47
C ASP A 109 5.43 19.30 -6.36
N GLY A 110 5.45 18.24 -5.56
CA GLY A 110 4.32 17.34 -5.36
C GLY A 110 4.13 16.30 -6.46
N VAL A 111 5.04 16.23 -7.43
CA VAL A 111 5.01 15.26 -8.53
C VAL A 111 6.09 14.21 -8.32
N SER A 112 5.69 12.93 -8.31
CA SER A 112 6.63 11.82 -8.21
C SER A 112 7.65 11.83 -9.35
N LYS A 113 8.90 11.48 -9.04
CA LYS A 113 9.93 11.26 -10.06
C LYS A 113 9.82 9.88 -10.73
N MET A 114 8.92 9.02 -10.25
CA MET A 114 8.63 7.75 -10.90
C MET A 114 7.97 8.00 -12.26
N THR A 115 8.51 7.34 -13.29
CA THR A 115 7.96 7.38 -14.65
C THR A 115 6.52 6.85 -14.67
N VAL A 116 5.63 7.55 -15.38
CA VAL A 116 4.24 7.12 -15.59
C VAL A 116 4.15 6.25 -16.85
N TYR A 117 3.60 5.05 -16.70
CA TYR A 117 3.54 4.05 -17.79
C TYR A 117 2.13 3.82 -18.35
N ASN A 118 1.14 4.64 -17.96
CA ASN A 118 -0.27 4.41 -18.26
C ASN A 118 -0.59 4.28 -19.76
N ASP A 119 0.19 4.94 -20.62
CA ASP A 119 -0.03 4.93 -22.07
C ASP A 119 0.68 3.77 -22.80
N VAL A 120 1.57 3.04 -22.10
CA VAL A 120 2.47 2.04 -22.71
C VAL A 120 2.45 0.68 -22.01
N MET A 121 1.89 0.59 -20.81
CA MET A 121 1.70 -0.66 -20.08
C MET A 121 0.32 -1.21 -20.36
N THR A 122 0.26 -2.45 -20.86
CA THR A 122 -1.03 -3.11 -21.08
C THR A 122 -1.68 -3.45 -19.75
N VAL A 123 -3.00 -3.61 -19.75
CA VAL A 123 -3.74 -4.04 -18.55
C VAL A 123 -3.23 -5.38 -18.05
N THR A 124 -2.92 -6.34 -18.94
CA THR A 124 -2.35 -7.64 -18.55
C THR A 124 -1.02 -7.49 -17.84
N GLU A 125 -0.12 -6.64 -18.35
CA GLU A 125 1.17 -6.39 -17.72
C GLU A 125 1.01 -5.73 -16.34
N LEU A 126 0.10 -4.76 -16.21
CA LEU A 126 -0.21 -4.14 -14.93
C LEU A 126 -0.75 -5.18 -13.93
N VAL A 127 -1.66 -6.05 -14.36
CA VAL A 127 -2.24 -7.10 -13.52
C VAL A 127 -1.15 -8.03 -12.99
N ASN A 128 -0.31 -8.53 -13.89
CA ASN A 128 0.80 -9.43 -13.54
C ASN A 128 1.81 -8.73 -12.62
N LEU A 129 2.18 -7.47 -12.93
CA LEU A 129 3.09 -6.66 -12.12
C LEU A 129 2.58 -6.51 -10.69
N VAL A 130 1.31 -6.17 -10.51
CA VAL A 130 0.71 -5.99 -9.19
C VAL A 130 0.68 -7.32 -8.44
N THR A 131 0.37 -8.44 -9.11
CA THR A 131 0.44 -9.77 -8.52
C THR A 131 1.85 -10.10 -8.03
N PHE A 132 2.87 -9.82 -8.83
CA PHE A 132 4.28 -9.98 -8.44
C PHE A 132 4.63 -9.12 -7.23
N LEU A 133 4.27 -7.83 -7.25
CA LEU A 133 4.55 -6.95 -6.10
C LEU A 133 3.88 -7.47 -4.83
N GLN A 134 2.62 -7.90 -4.92
CA GLN A 134 1.87 -8.39 -3.78
C GLN A 134 2.49 -9.66 -3.19
N SER A 135 3.03 -10.58 -4.00
CA SER A 135 3.66 -11.80 -3.51
C SER A 135 4.96 -11.55 -2.73
N ASN A 136 5.53 -10.35 -2.80
CA ASN A 136 6.73 -9.96 -2.07
C ASN A 136 6.42 -9.27 -0.72
N TYR A 137 5.15 -9.12 -0.33
CA TYR A 137 4.77 -8.53 0.96
C TYR A 137 4.26 -9.58 1.94
N GLU A 138 4.74 -9.48 3.17
CA GLU A 138 4.28 -10.30 4.29
C GLU A 138 3.74 -9.43 5.42
N LEU A 139 2.71 -9.91 6.11
CA LEU A 139 2.16 -9.22 7.27
C LEU A 139 2.93 -9.59 8.52
N THR A 140 3.39 -8.59 9.28
CA THR A 140 3.97 -8.82 10.60
C THR A 140 2.88 -9.39 11.52
N PRO A 141 3.12 -10.53 12.20
CA PRO A 141 2.19 -11.06 13.19
C PRO A 141 1.90 -10.02 14.27
N PHE A 142 0.63 -9.90 14.67
CA PHE A 142 0.23 -8.97 15.72
C PHE A 142 0.87 -9.38 17.06
N ARG A 143 1.82 -8.57 17.56
CA ARG A 143 2.35 -8.72 18.91
C ARG A 143 1.43 -8.00 19.88
N ARG A 144 0.78 -8.74 20.79
CA ARG A 144 -0.01 -8.12 21.88
C ARG A 144 0.91 -7.24 22.72
N SER A 145 0.38 -6.10 23.16
CA SER A 145 1.05 -5.25 24.13
C SER A 145 1.14 -5.98 25.47
N ASP A 146 2.35 -6.13 25.99
CA ASP A 146 2.56 -6.56 27.38
C ASP A 146 2.25 -5.37 28.29
N TYR A 147 1.08 -5.42 28.93
CA TYR A 147 0.71 -4.44 29.93
C TYR A 147 1.46 -4.74 31.24
N PRO A 148 2.23 -3.79 31.80
CA PRO A 148 2.78 -3.97 33.13
C PRO A 148 1.63 -4.12 34.13
N TYR A 149 1.66 -5.18 34.93
CA TYR A 149 0.70 -5.41 35.99
C TYR A 149 0.91 -4.37 37.09
N TYR A 150 0.03 -3.37 37.17
CA TYR A 150 -0.02 -2.46 38.30
C TYR A 150 -0.78 -3.14 39.43
N GLY A 151 -0.05 -3.88 40.28
CA GLY A 151 -0.58 -4.36 41.54
C GLY A 151 -0.90 -3.17 42.44
N TYR A 152 -2.18 -2.93 42.70
CA TYR A 152 -2.58 -2.08 43.82
C TYR A 152 -2.12 -2.78 45.10
N ASN A 153 -1.13 -2.22 45.77
CA ASN A 153 -0.79 -2.62 47.13
C ASN A 153 -1.96 -2.23 48.03
N GLU A 154 -2.88 -3.16 48.28
CA GLU A 154 -3.84 -3.03 49.38
C GLU A 154 -3.03 -2.91 50.67
N GLY A 155 -3.09 -1.71 51.25
CA GLY A 155 -2.25 -1.31 52.38
C GLY A 155 -2.27 -2.34 53.50
N VAL A 156 -1.07 -2.71 53.92
CA VAL A 156 -0.81 -3.31 55.22
C VAL A 156 -1.43 -2.39 56.27
N LYS A 157 -2.49 -2.85 56.93
CA LYS A 157 -3.05 -2.25 58.14
C LYS A 157 -2.19 -2.60 59.35
#